data_AF-A0A3P8SMM7-F1
#
_entry.id   AF-A0A3P8SMM7-F1
#
_cell.length_a   1.000
_cell.length_b   1.000
_cell.length_c   1.000
_cell.angle_alpha   90.00
_cell.angle_beta   90.00
_cell.angle_gamma   90.00
#
_symmetry.space_group_name_H-M   'P 1'
#
loop_
_entity.id
_entity.type
_entity.pdbx_description
1 polymer ?
#
loop_
_entity_poly.entity_id
_entity_poly.type
_entity_poly.pdbx_seq_one_letter_code
_entity_poly.pdbx_strand_id
1 'polypeptide(L)'
;MAHESHKAKEFSYCPYSMSCYVENTCFSLGLCAERTAINKAMSEGYQKFKAIFDLEDRVIAPCGACRQVMREFGDMPVFMTKVDGSYTTMTLEELLPLAWGTEYLKK
;
A
#
# COMPACT_ATOMS: atom_id res chain seq x y z
N MET A 1 -10.86 27.24 -24.03
CA MET A 1 -10.00 26.09 -24.41
C MET A 1 -10.11 25.07 -23.29
N ALA A 2 -10.33 23.82 -23.66
CA ALA A 2 -11.04 22.82 -22.89
C ALA A 2 -10.40 22.44 -21.53
N HIS A 3 -11.27 22.14 -20.58
CA HIS A 3 -11.00 21.37 -19.36
C HIS A 3 -10.24 20.07 -19.71
N GLU A 4 -8.96 20.00 -19.37
CA GLU A 4 -8.24 18.72 -19.31
C GLU A 4 -8.61 18.00 -18.02
N SER A 5 -9.49 17.02 -18.17
CA SER A 5 -9.86 16.00 -17.20
C SER A 5 -8.63 15.45 -16.45
N HIS A 6 -8.64 15.57 -15.13
CA HIS A 6 -7.80 14.81 -14.21
C HIS A 6 -8.04 13.31 -14.42
N LYS A 7 -7.32 12.67 -15.34
CA LYS A 7 -7.23 11.20 -15.36
C LYS A 7 -6.42 10.80 -14.14
N ALA A 8 -7.04 10.10 -13.19
CA ALA A 8 -6.35 9.48 -12.06
C ALA A 8 -5.18 8.66 -12.61
N LYS A 9 -3.94 9.05 -12.27
CA LYS A 9 -2.75 8.31 -12.69
C LYS A 9 -2.78 6.94 -12.02
N GLU A 10 -2.74 5.88 -12.81
CA GLU A 10 -2.56 4.53 -12.30
C GLU A 10 -1.10 4.33 -11.91
N PHE A 11 -0.88 3.96 -10.65
CA PHE A 11 0.43 3.62 -10.14
C PHE A 11 0.53 2.11 -10.01
N SER A 12 1.33 1.52 -10.89
CA SER A 12 1.91 0.20 -10.62
C SER A 12 3.14 0.46 -9.77
N TYR A 13 3.12 0.07 -8.50
CA TYR A 13 4.27 0.24 -7.62
C TYR A 13 5.49 -0.46 -8.25
N CYS A 14 6.57 0.31 -8.41
CA CYS A 14 7.83 -0.12 -9.00
C CYS A 14 8.84 -0.34 -7.87
N PRO A 15 9.58 -1.46 -7.86
CA PRO A 15 10.45 -1.83 -6.75
C PRO A 15 11.65 -0.95 -6.42
N TYR A 16 11.80 0.15 -7.15
CA TYR A 16 12.94 1.06 -7.03
C TYR A 16 12.59 2.45 -6.49
N SER A 17 11.32 2.73 -6.16
CA SER A 17 10.99 3.91 -5.35
C SER A 17 11.29 3.59 -3.88
N MET A 18 12.50 3.93 -3.45
CA MET A 18 13.11 3.68 -2.15
C MET A 18 12.23 4.18 -0.99
N SER A 19 11.37 3.31 -0.47
CA SER A 19 10.53 3.53 0.71
C SER A 19 10.99 2.60 1.83
N CYS A 20 11.17 3.14 3.02
CA CYS A 20 11.72 2.41 4.17
C CYS A 20 10.82 2.56 5.40
N TYR A 21 11.08 1.70 6.39
CA TYR A 21 10.55 1.84 7.72
C TYR A 21 11.09 3.12 8.38
N VAL A 22 10.20 3.92 8.95
CA VAL A 22 10.54 5.16 9.66
C VAL A 22 10.15 5.00 11.13
N GLU A 23 11.15 4.98 11.99
CA GLU A 23 10.99 4.82 13.43
C GLU A 23 10.73 6.14 14.17
N ASN A 24 10.16 6.02 15.36
CA ASN A 24 9.98 7.13 16.28
C ASN A 24 10.02 6.62 17.73
N THR A 25 10.56 7.42 18.66
CA THR A 25 10.54 7.13 20.10
C THR A 25 9.12 6.93 20.63
N CYS A 26 8.16 7.69 20.10
CA CYS A 26 6.74 7.39 20.25
C CYS A 26 6.35 6.34 19.20
N PHE A 27 6.40 5.06 19.59
CA PHE A 27 6.25 3.93 18.66
C PHE A 27 4.96 3.95 17.82
N SER A 28 3.89 4.59 18.30
CA SER A 28 2.64 4.73 17.55
C SER A 28 2.73 5.65 16.32
N LEU A 29 3.77 6.48 16.24
CA LEU A 29 4.03 7.39 15.11
C LEU A 29 4.89 6.76 14.01
N GLY A 30 5.43 5.55 14.24
CA GLY A 30 6.23 4.84 13.26
C GLY A 30 5.43 4.45 12.01
N LEU A 31 6.09 4.50 10.85
CA LEU A 31 5.51 4.15 9.55
C LEU A 31 6.29 3.02 8.90
N CYS A 32 5.57 1.95 8.56
CA CYS A 32 6.09 0.85 7.75
C CYS A 32 6.38 1.30 6.32
N ALA A 33 7.25 0.58 5.62
CA ALA A 33 7.68 0.92 4.27
C ALA A 33 6.50 1.06 3.30
N GLU A 34 5.46 0.23 3.45
CA GLU A 34 4.26 0.25 2.61
C GLU A 34 3.46 1.55 2.80
N ARG A 35 3.27 1.99 4.04
CA ARG A 35 2.59 3.26 4.34
C ARG A 35 3.40 4.46 3.84
N THR A 36 4.73 4.40 3.99
CA THR A 36 5.63 5.42 3.42
C THR A 36 5.50 5.49 1.89
N ALA A 37 5.46 4.35 1.22
CA ALA A 37 5.29 4.26 -0.24
C ALA A 37 3.95 4.82 -0.70
N ILE A 38 2.85 4.43 -0.06
CA ILE A 38 1.50 4.90 -0.37
C ILE A 38 1.42 6.43 -0.19
N ASN A 39 1.90 6.95 0.94
CA ASN A 39 1.87 8.39 1.22
C ASN A 39 2.70 9.19 0.21
N LYS A 40 3.86 8.66 -0.19
CA LYS A 40 4.69 9.28 -1.23
C LYS A 40 3.96 9.31 -2.57
N ALA A 41 3.39 8.20 -3.01
CA ALA A 41 2.62 8.13 -4.25
C ALA A 41 1.42 9.11 -4.23
N MET A 42 0.70 9.19 -3.12
CA MET A 42 -0.40 10.14 -2.93
C MET A 42 0.07 11.58 -3.05
N SER A 43 1.23 11.93 -2.47
CA SER A 43 1.81 13.27 -2.57
C SER A 43 2.16 13.68 -4.02
N GLU A 44 2.34 12.69 -4.90
CA GLU A 44 2.64 12.89 -6.33
C GLU A 44 1.39 12.80 -7.23
N GLY A 45 0.20 12.65 -6.62
CA GLY A 45 -1.09 12.62 -7.31
C GLY A 45 -1.51 11.25 -7.84
N TYR A 46 -0.84 10.18 -7.42
CA TYR A 46 -1.30 8.82 -7.70
C TYR A 46 -2.40 8.42 -6.72
N GLN A 47 -3.51 7.88 -7.23
CA GLN A 47 -4.68 7.51 -6.42
C GLN A 47 -5.18 6.08 -6.66
N LYS A 48 -4.54 5.34 -7.57
CA LYS A 48 -4.88 3.96 -7.89
C LYS A 48 -3.63 3.12 -7.82
N PHE A 49 -3.67 2.08 -7.01
CA PHE A 49 -2.57 1.16 -6.83
C PHE A 49 -2.92 -0.19 -7.44
N LYS A 50 -2.01 -0.79 -8.21
CA LYS A 50 -2.23 -2.12 -8.81
C LYS A 50 -1.71 -3.26 -7.95
N ALA A 51 -0.66 -2.99 -7.19
CA ALA A 51 0.06 -3.97 -6.40
C ALA A 51 0.92 -3.25 -5.38
N ILE A 52 1.19 -3.89 -4.24
CA ILE A 52 2.22 -3.48 -3.28
C ILE A 52 3.13 -4.68 -3.06
N PHE A 53 4.43 -4.43 -2.94
CA PHE A 53 5.39 -5.46 -2.57
C PHE A 53 6.16 -5.04 -1.31
N ASP A 54 6.63 -6.04 -0.58
CA ASP A 54 7.60 -5.88 0.50
C ASP A 54 8.79 -6.81 0.26
N LEU A 55 9.98 -6.44 0.75
CA LEU A 55 11.21 -7.20 0.58
C LEU A 55 11.83 -7.52 1.94
N GLU A 56 11.73 -8.78 2.34
CA GLU A 56 12.16 -9.26 3.65
C GLU A 56 12.95 -10.58 3.54
N ASP A 57 13.67 -11.00 4.58
CA ASP A 57 14.39 -12.30 4.56
C ASP A 57 13.45 -13.52 4.59
N ARG A 58 12.18 -13.29 4.95
CA ARG A 58 11.11 -14.29 5.00
C ARG A 58 9.81 -13.68 4.47
N VAL A 59 8.87 -14.52 4.10
CA VAL A 59 7.52 -14.04 3.74
C VAL A 59 6.85 -13.50 5.00
N ILE A 60 6.65 -12.18 5.05
CA ILE A 60 5.96 -11.47 6.12
C ILE A 60 4.76 -10.77 5.50
N ALA A 61 3.58 -10.98 6.07
CA ALA A 61 2.40 -10.24 5.66
C ALA A 61 2.46 -8.80 6.21
N PRO A 62 2.03 -7.79 5.44
CA PRO A 62 1.96 -6.40 5.89
C PRO A 62 1.27 -6.26 7.25
N CYS A 63 1.65 -5.28 8.07
CA CYS A 63 0.96 -5.09 9.35
C CYS A 63 -0.50 -4.65 9.16
N GLY A 64 -1.33 -4.82 10.18
CA GLY A 64 -2.77 -4.49 10.09
C GLY A 64 -3.06 -3.04 9.69
N ALA A 65 -2.23 -2.09 10.16
CA ALA A 65 -2.36 -0.68 9.77
C ALA A 65 -2.05 -0.45 8.29
N CYS A 66 -1.05 -1.14 7.73
CA CYS A 66 -0.76 -1.08 6.29
C CYS A 66 -1.92 -1.65 5.49
N ARG A 67 -2.43 -2.83 5.87
CA ARG A 67 -3.59 -3.46 5.20
C ARG A 67 -4.81 -2.54 5.19
N GLN A 68 -5.10 -1.89 6.31
CA GLN A 68 -6.22 -0.95 6.39
C GLN A 68 -6.02 0.27 5.49
N VAL A 69 -4.81 0.85 5.45
CA VAL A 69 -4.52 1.97 4.53
C VAL A 69 -4.64 1.55 3.07
N MET A 70 -4.16 0.35 2.71
CA MET A 70 -4.33 -0.20 1.36
C MET A 70 -5.81 -0.34 0.98
N ARG A 71 -6.65 -0.76 1.94
CA ARG A 71 -8.08 -1.03 1.70
C ARG A 71 -8.86 0.21 1.26
N GLU A 72 -8.41 1.40 1.66
CA GLU A 72 -8.98 2.68 1.21
C GLU A 72 -8.89 2.87 -0.30
N PHE A 73 -7.97 2.17 -0.96
CA PHE A 73 -7.76 2.24 -2.41
C PHE A 73 -8.39 1.08 -3.19
N GLY A 74 -9.11 0.18 -2.50
CA GLY A 74 -9.76 -0.99 -3.08
C GLY A 74 -9.05 -2.30 -2.77
N ASP A 75 -9.58 -3.40 -3.29
CA ASP A 75 -8.90 -4.70 -3.25
C ASP A 75 -7.80 -4.77 -4.32
N MET A 76 -6.70 -5.44 -3.99
CA MET A 76 -5.50 -5.51 -4.82
C MET A 76 -4.61 -6.69 -4.44
N PRO A 77 -3.81 -7.23 -5.38
CA PRO A 77 -2.79 -8.20 -5.05
C PRO A 77 -1.66 -7.58 -4.21
N VAL A 78 -1.22 -8.32 -3.19
CA VAL A 78 -0.11 -8.01 -2.31
C VAL A 78 0.98 -9.05 -2.51
N PHE A 79 2.18 -8.59 -2.88
CA PHE A 79 3.34 -9.43 -3.21
C PHE A 79 4.35 -9.41 -2.07
N MET A 80 4.37 -10.45 -1.24
CA MET A 80 5.34 -10.59 -0.16
C MET A 80 6.58 -11.26 -0.73
N THR A 81 7.59 -10.46 -1.05
CA THR A 81 8.80 -10.90 -1.76
C THR A 81 9.93 -11.11 -0.76
N LYS A 82 10.72 -12.15 -0.97
CA LYS A 82 11.94 -12.40 -0.22
C LYS A 82 13.14 -11.77 -0.89
N VAL A 83 14.23 -11.57 -0.14
CA VAL A 83 15.53 -11.13 -0.68
C VAL A 83 16.08 -12.03 -1.79
N ASP A 84 15.70 -13.31 -1.83
CA ASP A 84 16.09 -14.27 -2.88
C ASP A 84 15.24 -14.16 -4.17
N GLY A 85 14.26 -13.24 -4.19
CA GLY A 85 13.34 -13.02 -5.30
C GLY A 85 12.14 -13.97 -5.35
N SER A 86 12.06 -14.98 -4.48
CA SER A 86 10.84 -15.76 -4.31
C SER A 86 9.75 -14.90 -3.66
N TYR A 87 8.48 -15.15 -3.99
CA TYR A 87 7.38 -14.36 -3.43
C TYR A 87 6.15 -15.21 -3.17
N THR A 88 5.29 -14.71 -2.29
CA THR A 88 3.94 -15.21 -2.08
C THR A 88 2.96 -14.08 -2.38
N THR A 89 1.91 -14.38 -3.15
CA THR A 89 0.87 -13.41 -3.50
C THR A 89 -0.42 -13.77 -2.78
N MET A 90 -1.07 -12.77 -2.20
CA MET A 90 -2.42 -12.85 -1.66
C MET A 90 -3.19 -11.61 -2.08
N THR A 91 -4.51 -11.68 -2.09
CA THR A 91 -5.38 -10.50 -2.21
C THR A 91 -5.46 -9.75 -0.88
N LEU A 92 -5.80 -8.47 -0.93
CA LEU A 92 -6.00 -7.69 0.28
C LEU A 92 -7.23 -8.18 1.06
N GLU A 93 -8.28 -8.64 0.37
CA GLU A 93 -9.45 -9.27 0.99
C GLU A 93 -9.09 -10.52 1.81
N GLU A 94 -8.20 -11.38 1.31
CA GLU A 94 -7.70 -12.54 2.06
C GLU A 94 -6.88 -12.13 3.30
N LEU A 95 -6.13 -11.03 3.19
CA LEU A 95 -5.29 -10.53 4.27
C LEU A 95 -6.05 -9.70 5.32
N LEU A 96 -7.18 -9.12 4.94
CA LEU A 96 -8.04 -8.30 5.80
C LEU A 96 -9.53 -8.60 5.49
N PRO A 97 -10.01 -9.77 5.91
CA PRO A 97 -11.40 -10.16 5.63
C PRO A 97 -12.38 -9.25 6.38
N LEU A 98 -13.52 -8.98 5.76
CA LEU A 98 -14.59 -8.14 6.32
C LEU A 98 -14.08 -6.74 6.74
N ALA A 99 -13.13 -6.20 5.98
CA ALA A 99 -12.52 -4.91 6.27
C ALA A 99 -13.57 -3.79 6.34
N TRP A 100 -13.36 -2.87 7.28
CA TRP A 100 -14.15 -1.66 7.39
C TRP A 100 -13.66 -0.63 6.38
N GLY A 101 -14.44 -0.39 5.31
CA GLY A 101 -14.11 0.57 4.26
C GLY A 101 -14.92 1.87 4.30
N THR A 102 -14.67 2.71 3.30
CA THR A 102 -15.36 4.01 3.11
C THR A 102 -16.88 3.89 3.04
N GLU A 103 -17.42 2.74 2.66
CA GLU A 103 -18.86 2.44 2.64
C GLU A 103 -19.54 2.55 4.02
N TYR A 104 -18.77 2.46 5.12
CA TYR A 104 -19.29 2.60 6.48
C TYR A 104 -19.14 4.01 7.05
N LEU A 105 -18.43 4.90 6.36
CA LEU A 105 -18.30 6.31 6.75
C LEU A 105 -19.51 7.09 6.24
N LYS A 106 -20.43 7.45 7.15
CA LYS A 106 -21.48 8.45 6.85
C LYS A 106 -20.80 9.80 6.63
N LYS A 107 -20.89 10.34 5.41
CA LYS A 107 -20.49 11.72 5.11
C LYS A 107 -21.54 12.71 5.55
#